data_AF-A0A3C2ANZ5-F1
#
_entry.id   AF-A0A3C2ANZ5-F1
#
_cell.length_a   1.000
_cell.length_b   1.000
_cell.length_c   1.000
_cell.angle_alpha   90.00
_cell.angle_beta   90.00
_cell.angle_gamma   90.00
#
_symmetry.space_group_name_H-M   'P 1'
#
loop_
_entity.id
_entity.type
_entity.pdbx_description
1 polymer ?
#
loop_
_entity_poly.entity_id
_entity_poly.type
_entity_poly.pdbx_seq_one_letter_code
_entity_poly.pdbx_strand_id
1 'polypeptide(L)'
;MYDNMGEVLFEGSNEYRWIDTRSLRYQDQNVRSIWYDPDSMINHVFLIPDKSFSETSYTNQPDINGAFSIDVREGTDPTRDADYALIHFQLKYPEPIKDGGIYLYGGLTEWQVQPKYRLDYNYRDGVYECTAYLKQGYFNYQYIYLKDGETEGETALTEGSFFQARQIYTFYVYHAQMGSRYDRLIGHTIITNTF
;
A
#
# COMPACT_ATOMS: atom_id res chain seq x y z
N MET A 1 33.58 -3.84 2.06
CA MET A 1 32.66 -4.30 3.11
C MET A 1 32.00 -3.04 3.66
N TYR A 2 30.67 -2.96 3.60
CA TYR A 2 29.91 -1.87 4.21
C TYR A 2 29.28 -2.45 5.48
N ASP A 3 29.78 -2.05 6.65
CA ASP A 3 29.39 -2.57 7.97
C ASP A 3 29.15 -1.37 8.92
N ASN A 4 28.28 -0.46 8.48
CA ASN A 4 27.89 0.72 9.26
C ASN A 4 26.64 0.38 10.07
N MET A 5 26.84 -0.10 11.30
CA MET A 5 25.77 -0.26 12.27
C MET A 5 25.11 1.10 12.56
N GLY A 6 23.84 1.25 12.18
CA GLY A 6 23.01 2.42 12.50
C GLY A 6 22.63 3.31 11.31
N GLU A 7 23.44 3.35 10.24
CA GLU A 7 23.13 4.15 9.04
C GLU A 7 22.24 3.38 8.03
N VAL A 8 22.12 2.07 8.19
CA VAL A 8 21.33 1.18 7.32
C VAL A 8 20.25 0.49 8.17
N LEU A 9 19.46 1.31 8.87
CA LEU A 9 18.32 0.85 9.65
C LEU A 9 17.04 1.26 8.92
N PHE A 10 16.17 0.28 8.68
CA PHE A 10 14.87 0.48 8.07
C PHE A 10 13.77 0.07 9.04
N GLU A 11 12.60 0.69 8.92
CA GLU A 11 11.41 0.23 9.60
C GLU A 11 11.06 -1.20 9.14
N GLY A 12 10.73 -2.10 10.08
CA GLY A 12 10.36 -3.47 9.75
C GLY A 12 9.02 -3.57 9.04
N SER A 13 8.11 -2.61 9.29
CA SER A 13 6.75 -2.57 8.76
C SER A 13 5.98 -3.87 9.00
N ASN A 14 5.08 -4.25 8.11
CA ASN A 14 4.29 -5.47 8.15
C ASN A 14 4.08 -6.01 6.73
N GLU A 15 3.52 -7.21 6.58
CA GLU A 15 3.01 -7.63 5.27
C GLU A 15 1.91 -6.71 4.77
N TYR A 16 1.78 -6.59 3.45
CA TYR A 16 0.77 -5.73 2.84
C TYR A 16 -0.63 -6.35 2.97
N ARG A 17 -1.62 -5.48 3.20
CA ARG A 17 -3.03 -5.83 3.04
C ARG A 17 -3.30 -6.09 1.57
N TRP A 18 -4.37 -6.82 1.26
CA TRP A 18 -4.73 -7.09 -0.12
C TRP A 18 -6.22 -6.95 -0.37
N ILE A 19 -6.54 -6.57 -1.61
CA ILE A 19 -7.90 -6.58 -2.15
C ILE A 19 -7.89 -7.29 -3.50
N ASP A 20 -8.94 -8.07 -3.77
CA ASP A 20 -9.18 -8.70 -5.05
C ASP A 20 -10.48 -8.15 -5.65
N THR A 21 -10.34 -7.40 -6.73
CA THR A 21 -11.45 -6.83 -7.50
C THR A 21 -11.48 -7.37 -8.93
N ARG A 22 -10.77 -8.48 -9.20
CA ARG A 22 -10.75 -9.12 -10.52
C ARG A 22 -12.13 -9.58 -10.98
N SER A 23 -13.09 -9.70 -10.06
CA SER A 23 -14.52 -9.79 -10.37
C SER A 23 -15.28 -8.75 -9.56
N LEU A 24 -16.20 -8.03 -10.23
CA LEU A 24 -17.16 -7.13 -9.56
C LEU A 24 -18.50 -7.81 -9.28
N ARG A 25 -18.61 -9.12 -9.55
CA ARG A 25 -19.83 -9.91 -9.36
C ARG A 25 -19.89 -10.64 -8.04
N TYR A 26 -18.73 -10.88 -7.43
CA TYR A 26 -18.59 -11.65 -6.20
C TYR A 26 -17.85 -10.84 -5.15
N GLN A 27 -18.31 -10.95 -3.90
CA GLN A 27 -17.65 -10.35 -2.75
C GLN A 27 -16.53 -11.29 -2.28
N ASP A 28 -15.29 -10.87 -2.43
CA ASP A 28 -14.14 -11.57 -1.85
C ASP A 28 -14.02 -11.30 -0.34
N GLN A 29 -13.11 -11.99 0.36
CA GLN A 29 -12.99 -11.99 1.82
C GLN A 29 -12.90 -10.60 2.45
N ASN A 30 -12.22 -9.65 1.79
CA ASN A 30 -12.00 -8.29 2.31
C ASN A 30 -13.01 -7.27 1.76
N VAL A 31 -13.98 -7.70 0.96
CA VAL A 31 -15.01 -6.85 0.35
C VAL A 31 -16.32 -7.00 1.13
N ARG A 32 -16.81 -5.89 1.71
CA ARG A 32 -18.08 -5.85 2.43
C ARG A 32 -19.27 -5.84 1.47
N SER A 33 -19.21 -5.05 0.42
CA SER A 33 -20.27 -4.96 -0.57
C SER A 33 -19.80 -4.35 -1.88
N ILE A 34 -20.43 -4.75 -2.97
CA ILE A 34 -20.28 -4.13 -4.28
C ILE A 34 -21.63 -3.57 -4.69
N TRP A 35 -21.66 -2.31 -5.08
CA TRP A 35 -22.86 -1.60 -5.51
C TRP A 35 -22.60 -0.94 -6.86
N TYR A 36 -23.50 -1.18 -7.81
CA TYR A 36 -23.47 -0.48 -9.09
C TYR A 36 -24.31 0.80 -8.99
N ASP A 37 -23.68 1.95 -9.22
CA ASP A 37 -24.37 3.23 -9.29
C ASP A 37 -24.93 3.44 -10.70
N PRO A 38 -26.26 3.43 -10.90
CA PRO A 38 -26.85 3.64 -12.22
C PRO A 38 -26.68 5.07 -12.75
N ASP A 39 -26.47 6.06 -11.87
CA ASP A 39 -26.36 7.47 -12.28
C ASP A 39 -24.96 7.78 -12.81
N SER A 40 -23.91 7.35 -12.11
CA SER A 40 -22.52 7.49 -12.56
C SER A 40 -22.06 6.37 -13.50
N MET A 41 -22.83 5.27 -13.58
CA MET A 41 -22.51 4.04 -14.30
C MET A 41 -21.21 3.36 -13.82
N ILE A 42 -20.84 3.56 -12.55
CA ILE A 42 -19.60 3.04 -11.96
C ILE A 42 -19.90 2.03 -10.85
N ASN A 43 -19.04 1.01 -10.73
CA ASN A 43 -19.09 0.09 -9.60
C ASN A 43 -18.37 0.69 -8.38
N HIS A 44 -19.01 0.61 -7.22
CA HIS A 44 -18.47 0.97 -5.91
C HIS A 44 -18.16 -0.30 -5.13
N VAL A 45 -16.90 -0.48 -4.74
CA VAL A 45 -16.44 -1.60 -3.93
C VAL A 45 -16.15 -1.08 -2.53
N PHE A 46 -16.98 -1.47 -1.56
CA PHE A 46 -16.79 -1.10 -0.16
C PHE A 46 -16.04 -2.20 0.56
N LEU A 47 -14.90 -1.87 1.15
CA LEU A 47 -14.11 -2.82 1.92
C LEU A 47 -14.70 -3.04 3.31
N ILE A 48 -14.30 -4.14 3.92
CA ILE A 48 -14.47 -4.32 5.37
C ILE A 48 -13.53 -3.33 6.05
N PRO A 49 -13.98 -2.56 7.06
CA PRO A 49 -13.10 -1.61 7.73
C PRO A 49 -11.91 -2.32 8.38
N ASP A 50 -10.71 -1.90 7.98
CA ASP A 50 -9.44 -2.33 8.52
C ASP A 50 -9.29 -1.90 9.98
N LYS A 51 -8.40 -2.58 10.69
CA LYS A 51 -7.96 -2.21 12.04
C LYS A 51 -6.47 -1.96 12.01
N SER A 52 -6.01 -1.07 12.89
CA SER A 52 -4.57 -0.93 13.14
C SER A 52 -3.99 -2.23 13.70
N PHE A 53 -2.79 -2.56 13.23
CA PHE A 53 -1.97 -3.68 13.70
C PHE A 53 -0.85 -3.23 14.66
N SER A 54 -0.76 -1.92 14.98
CA SER A 54 0.30 -1.35 15.82
C SER A 54 0.44 -2.00 17.20
N GLU A 55 -0.66 -2.53 17.76
CA GLU A 55 -0.68 -3.21 19.07
C GLU A 55 -0.90 -4.73 18.97
N THR A 56 -0.82 -5.29 17.76
CA THR A 56 -1.08 -6.72 17.54
C THR A 56 0.20 -7.54 17.47
N SER A 57 0.09 -8.84 17.71
CA SER A 57 1.19 -9.77 17.46
C SER A 57 1.35 -10.02 15.97
N TYR A 58 2.60 -10.08 15.50
CA TYR A 58 2.95 -10.42 14.13
C TYR A 58 2.26 -11.73 13.68
N THR A 59 1.68 -11.69 12.48
CA THR A 59 1.09 -12.86 11.82
C THR A 59 1.55 -12.88 10.37
N ASN A 60 2.21 -13.96 9.97
CA ASN A 60 2.66 -14.10 8.59
C ASN A 60 1.46 -14.22 7.64
N GLN A 61 1.39 -13.30 6.68
CA GLN A 61 0.39 -13.29 5.62
C GLN A 61 1.06 -13.18 4.25
N PRO A 62 0.92 -14.17 3.36
CA PRO A 62 1.50 -14.08 2.03
C PRO A 62 0.99 -12.86 1.24
N ASP A 63 1.92 -12.15 0.63
CA ASP A 63 1.65 -10.96 -0.16
C ASP A 63 2.58 -10.91 -1.41
N ILE A 64 2.40 -9.89 -2.23
CA ILE A 64 3.24 -9.57 -3.39
C ILE A 64 4.09 -8.31 -3.15
N ASN A 65 4.44 -8.04 -1.88
CA ASN A 65 5.24 -6.89 -1.42
C ASN A 65 4.74 -5.56 -1.98
N GLY A 66 3.45 -5.26 -1.81
CA GLY A 66 2.85 -4.00 -2.24
C GLY A 66 2.65 -3.85 -3.76
N ALA A 67 3.02 -4.84 -4.57
CA ALA A 67 2.71 -4.83 -5.98
C ALA A 67 1.19 -4.99 -6.26
N PHE A 68 0.82 -4.88 -7.53
CA PHE A 68 -0.53 -5.15 -7.99
C PHE A 68 -0.51 -5.89 -9.33
N SER A 69 -1.63 -6.50 -9.68
CA SER A 69 -1.86 -7.16 -10.96
C SER A 69 -3.22 -6.76 -11.51
N ILE A 70 -3.23 -6.12 -12.68
CA ILE A 70 -4.46 -5.82 -13.42
C ILE A 70 -4.93 -7.10 -14.09
N ASP A 71 -6.15 -7.53 -13.73
CA ASP A 71 -6.69 -8.80 -14.18
C ASP A 71 -8.22 -8.80 -14.05
N VAL A 72 -8.90 -9.64 -14.82
CA VAL A 72 -10.35 -9.78 -14.80
C VAL A 72 -10.75 -11.24 -14.99
N ARG A 73 -11.61 -11.76 -14.11
CA ARG A 73 -12.02 -13.18 -14.12
C ARG A 73 -13.01 -13.49 -15.24
N GLU A 74 -13.80 -12.50 -15.65
CA GLU A 74 -14.83 -12.62 -16.67
C GLU A 74 -14.36 -12.28 -18.09
N GLY A 75 -13.09 -11.90 -18.26
CA GLY A 75 -12.52 -11.48 -19.54
C GLY A 75 -11.37 -12.37 -20.01
N THR A 76 -10.84 -12.04 -21.18
CA THR A 76 -9.69 -12.74 -21.78
C THR A 76 -8.47 -11.84 -21.91
N ASP A 77 -8.68 -10.53 -22.04
CA ASP A 77 -7.62 -9.53 -22.11
C ASP A 77 -7.88 -8.44 -21.05
N PRO A 78 -7.22 -8.50 -19.89
CA PRO A 78 -7.39 -7.50 -18.83
C PRO A 78 -7.01 -6.06 -19.22
N THR A 79 -6.25 -5.87 -20.31
CA THR A 79 -5.93 -4.52 -20.77
C THR A 79 -7.16 -3.81 -21.35
N ARG A 80 -8.10 -4.58 -21.91
CA ARG A 80 -9.35 -4.09 -22.49
C ARG A 80 -10.60 -4.42 -21.68
N ASP A 81 -10.68 -5.62 -21.14
CA ASP A 81 -11.90 -6.18 -20.58
C ASP A 81 -12.10 -5.81 -19.09
N ALA A 82 -11.02 -5.45 -18.40
CA ALA A 82 -11.09 -5.02 -17.01
C ALA A 82 -11.71 -3.61 -16.90
N ASP A 83 -12.73 -3.48 -16.05
CA ASP A 83 -13.42 -2.22 -15.81
C ASP A 83 -12.72 -1.41 -14.71
N TYR A 84 -13.18 -0.19 -14.47
CA TYR A 84 -12.78 0.62 -13.32
C TYR A 84 -13.87 0.66 -12.26
N ALA A 85 -13.46 0.75 -10.99
CA ALA A 85 -14.33 0.83 -9.85
C ALA A 85 -13.81 1.87 -8.84
N LEU A 86 -14.75 2.46 -8.09
CA LEU A 86 -14.44 3.28 -6.91
C LEU A 86 -14.31 2.35 -5.71
N ILE A 87 -13.08 2.19 -5.21
CA ILE A 87 -12.78 1.36 -4.05
C ILE A 87 -12.74 2.23 -2.80
N HIS A 88 -13.60 1.92 -1.84
CA HIS A 88 -13.77 2.66 -0.58
C HIS A 88 -13.00 1.95 0.53
N PHE A 89 -11.85 2.52 0.87
CA PHE A 89 -10.99 2.09 1.97
C PHE A 89 -11.46 2.71 3.28
N GLN A 90 -11.39 1.94 4.36
CA GLN A 90 -11.75 2.39 5.69
C GLN A 90 -10.76 1.82 6.70
N LEU A 91 -10.17 2.68 7.54
CA LEU A 91 -9.31 2.29 8.66
C LEU A 91 -9.95 2.74 9.97
N LYS A 92 -10.30 1.78 10.84
CA LYS A 92 -10.78 2.07 12.20
C LYS A 92 -9.66 2.63 13.04
N TYR A 93 -9.89 3.83 13.56
CA TYR A 93 -8.91 4.55 14.36
C TYR A 93 -9.65 5.47 15.36
N PRO A 94 -9.74 5.09 16.66
CA PRO A 94 -10.64 5.74 17.61
C PRO A 94 -10.43 7.25 17.81
N GLU A 95 -9.20 7.74 17.67
CA GLU A 95 -8.88 9.16 17.85
C GLU A 95 -8.09 9.69 16.66
N PRO A 96 -8.47 10.83 16.05
CA PRO A 96 -7.74 11.36 14.91
C PRO A 96 -6.32 11.80 15.28
N ILE A 97 -5.38 11.53 14.40
CA ILE A 97 -4.00 12.02 14.46
C ILE A 97 -4.01 13.54 14.19
N LYS A 98 -3.27 14.29 15.01
CA LYS A 98 -3.31 15.77 15.01
C LYS A 98 -2.13 16.42 14.31
N ASP A 99 -1.02 15.71 14.19
CA ASP A 99 0.27 16.20 13.70
C ASP A 99 0.71 15.57 12.38
N GLY A 100 -0.26 15.07 11.59
CA GLY A 100 -0.01 14.52 10.26
C GLY A 100 -1.24 13.95 9.58
N GLY A 101 -1.02 13.08 8.60
CA GLY A 101 -2.07 12.45 7.81
C GLY A 101 -1.81 10.96 7.58
N ILE A 102 -2.90 10.20 7.36
CA ILE A 102 -2.83 8.81 6.93
C ILE A 102 -3.03 8.77 5.42
N TYR A 103 -2.24 7.98 4.73
CA TYR A 103 -2.28 7.83 3.28
C TYR A 103 -2.38 6.36 2.89
N LEU A 104 -3.16 6.08 1.86
CA LEU A 104 -3.09 4.80 1.16
C LEU A 104 -1.75 4.73 0.41
N TYR A 105 -1.06 3.59 0.52
CA TYR A 105 0.29 3.42 0.00
C TYR A 105 0.50 2.02 -0.59
N GLY A 106 1.42 1.93 -1.55
CA GLY A 106 1.78 0.70 -2.27
C GLY A 106 1.99 0.95 -3.76
N GLY A 107 2.09 -0.11 -4.55
CA GLY A 107 2.26 -0.05 -6.00
C GLY A 107 1.10 0.68 -6.71
N LEU A 108 -0.11 0.64 -6.14
CA LEU A 108 -1.28 1.40 -6.63
C LEU A 108 -1.08 2.93 -6.57
N THR A 109 -0.15 3.38 -5.73
CA THR A 109 0.24 4.78 -5.55
C THR A 109 1.61 5.08 -6.14
N GLU A 110 2.16 4.18 -6.96
CA GLU A 110 3.52 4.26 -7.49
C GLU A 110 4.58 4.44 -6.39
N TRP A 111 4.32 3.90 -5.20
CA TRP A 111 5.21 4.03 -4.03
C TRP A 111 5.47 5.49 -3.62
N GLN A 112 4.46 6.35 -3.76
CA GLN A 112 4.55 7.77 -3.43
C GLN A 112 3.42 8.18 -2.49
N VAL A 113 3.72 9.10 -1.57
CA VAL A 113 2.69 9.78 -0.77
C VAL A 113 1.99 10.81 -1.65
N GLN A 114 0.80 10.48 -2.14
CA GLN A 114 0.02 11.37 -3.01
C GLN A 114 -1.16 11.99 -2.24
N PRO A 115 -1.36 13.33 -2.32
CA PRO A 115 -2.49 13.99 -1.66
C PRO A 115 -3.86 13.42 -2.00
N LYS A 116 -4.05 12.90 -3.22
CA LYS A 116 -5.30 12.28 -3.68
C LYS A 116 -5.65 10.96 -2.96
N TYR A 117 -4.68 10.38 -2.25
CA TYR A 117 -4.80 9.14 -1.50
C TYR A 117 -4.68 9.37 0.02
N ARG A 118 -4.78 10.63 0.47
CA ARG A 118 -4.94 10.95 1.89
C ARG A 118 -6.29 10.45 2.37
N LEU A 119 -6.33 9.81 3.53
CA LEU A 119 -7.57 9.42 4.17
C LEU A 119 -8.11 10.58 5.01
N ASP A 120 -9.40 10.84 4.87
CA ASP A 120 -10.12 11.83 5.66
C ASP A 120 -10.76 11.19 6.89
N TYR A 121 -10.70 11.88 8.02
CA TYR A 121 -11.26 11.36 9.27
C TYR A 121 -12.76 11.64 9.39
N ASN A 122 -13.54 10.58 9.54
CA ASN A 122 -14.96 10.63 9.84
C ASN A 122 -15.19 10.50 11.36
N TYR A 123 -15.45 11.65 12.01
CA TYR A 123 -15.68 11.76 13.45
C TYR A 123 -16.93 11.03 13.95
N ARG A 124 -17.93 10.80 13.08
CA ARG A 124 -19.15 10.10 13.49
C ARG A 124 -18.89 8.61 13.71
N ASP A 125 -18.10 8.04 12.81
CA ASP A 125 -17.91 6.58 12.73
C ASP A 125 -16.55 6.14 13.31
N GLY A 126 -15.65 7.09 13.63
CA GLY A 126 -14.33 6.80 14.20
C GLY A 126 -13.40 6.09 13.23
N VAL A 127 -13.46 6.46 11.95
CA VAL A 127 -12.74 5.82 10.85
C VAL A 127 -12.08 6.86 9.96
N TYR A 128 -10.95 6.49 9.38
CA TYR A 128 -10.34 7.17 8.25
C TYR A 128 -10.88 6.56 6.96
N GLU A 129 -11.23 7.39 5.97
CA GLU A 129 -11.85 6.98 4.72
C GLU A 129 -11.09 7.53 3.51
N CYS A 130 -10.92 6.72 2.47
CA CYS A 130 -10.39 7.16 1.18
C CYS A 130 -11.09 6.39 0.06
N THR A 131 -11.41 7.08 -1.03
CA THR A 131 -11.94 6.44 -2.24
C THR A 131 -10.89 6.52 -3.35
N ALA A 132 -10.48 5.38 -3.89
CA ALA A 132 -9.56 5.32 -5.03
C ALA A 132 -10.30 4.80 -6.27
N TYR A 133 -10.13 5.48 -7.41
CA TYR A 133 -10.61 5.01 -8.69
C TYR A 133 -9.57 4.09 -9.33
N LEU A 134 -9.80 2.78 -9.27
CA LEU A 134 -8.83 1.75 -9.64
C LEU A 134 -9.42 0.82 -10.70
N LYS A 135 -8.56 0.34 -11.61
CA LYS A 135 -8.93 -0.71 -12.57
C LYS A 135 -9.06 -2.05 -11.84
N GLN A 136 -9.90 -2.95 -12.30
CA GLN A 136 -10.04 -4.29 -11.71
C GLN A 136 -8.68 -5.00 -11.66
N GLY A 137 -8.42 -5.64 -10.52
CA GLY A 137 -7.16 -6.30 -10.27
C GLY A 137 -7.02 -6.78 -8.83
N TYR A 138 -5.87 -7.37 -8.57
CA TYR A 138 -5.40 -7.70 -7.24
C TYR A 138 -4.39 -6.64 -6.80
N PHE A 139 -4.65 -5.98 -5.67
CA PHE A 139 -3.79 -4.90 -5.17
C PHE A 139 -3.31 -5.22 -3.78
N ASN A 140 -2.03 -5.02 -3.54
CA ASN A 140 -1.52 -4.85 -2.19
C ASN A 140 -1.46 -3.38 -1.80
N TYR A 141 -1.73 -3.11 -0.53
CA TYR A 141 -1.72 -1.77 0.02
C TYR A 141 -1.40 -1.78 1.51
N GLN A 142 -0.99 -0.63 2.00
CA GLN A 142 -0.82 -0.31 3.41
C GLN A 142 -1.35 1.10 3.67
N TYR A 143 -1.60 1.39 4.93
CA TYR A 143 -1.78 2.74 5.42
C TYR A 143 -0.46 3.23 6.00
N ILE A 144 0.06 4.36 5.53
CA ILE A 144 1.23 5.02 6.11
C ILE A 144 0.80 6.30 6.81
N TYR A 145 1.45 6.61 7.92
CA TYR A 145 1.39 7.90 8.58
C TYR A 145 2.48 8.82 8.05
N LEU A 146 2.14 10.03 7.64
CA LEU A 146 3.09 11.08 7.31
C LEU A 146 2.90 12.25 8.28
N LYS A 147 3.94 12.55 9.06
CA LYS A 147 3.97 13.69 9.96
C LYS A 147 4.06 15.01 9.18
N ASP A 148 3.40 16.05 9.68
CA ASP A 148 3.42 17.37 9.06
C ASP A 148 4.87 17.91 8.95
N GLY A 149 5.27 18.28 7.73
CA GLY A 149 6.60 18.78 7.42
C GLY A 149 7.62 17.72 7.03
N GLU A 150 7.31 16.44 7.19
CA GLU A 150 8.15 15.33 6.74
C GLU A 150 7.79 14.89 5.32
N THR A 151 8.69 14.12 4.69
CA THR A 151 8.49 13.56 3.34
C THR A 151 8.40 12.03 3.33
N GLU A 152 8.81 11.38 4.42
CA GLU A 152 8.85 9.93 4.55
C GLU A 152 7.72 9.47 5.47
N GLY A 153 6.94 8.51 4.99
CA GLY A 153 5.84 7.93 5.76
C GLY A 153 6.30 6.72 6.57
N GLU A 154 5.65 6.50 7.71
CA GLU A 154 5.92 5.41 8.64
C GLU A 154 4.70 4.50 8.76
N THR A 155 4.92 3.23 9.07
CA THR A 155 3.85 2.23 9.22
C THR A 155 3.55 1.87 10.68
N ALA A 156 4.41 2.26 11.63
CA ALA A 156 4.31 1.90 13.04
C ALA A 156 2.95 2.20 13.68
N LEU A 157 2.32 3.34 13.35
CA LEU A 157 1.03 3.74 13.94
C LEU A 157 -0.18 2.98 13.37
N THR A 158 -0.04 2.36 12.20
CA THR A 158 -1.13 1.77 11.41
C THR A 158 -0.92 0.28 11.20
N GLU A 159 0.15 -0.11 10.51
CA GLU A 159 0.46 -1.51 10.23
C GLU A 159 1.36 -2.14 11.30
N GLY A 160 1.97 -1.33 12.16
CA GLY A 160 3.00 -1.77 13.10
C GLY A 160 4.38 -1.87 12.45
N SER A 161 5.36 -2.30 13.24
CA SER A 161 6.73 -2.49 12.78
C SER A 161 7.29 -3.78 13.37
N PHE A 162 7.34 -4.83 12.55
CA PHE A 162 7.70 -6.18 12.92
C PHE A 162 8.99 -6.58 12.22
N PHE A 163 10.00 -6.98 12.99
CA PHE A 163 11.28 -7.40 12.41
C PHE A 163 11.15 -8.67 11.56
N GLN A 164 10.14 -9.51 11.84
CA GLN A 164 9.87 -10.75 11.12
C GLN A 164 9.25 -10.53 9.74
N ALA A 165 8.65 -9.36 9.51
CA ALA A 165 7.92 -9.09 8.29
C ALA A 165 8.81 -9.23 7.08
N ARG A 166 8.30 -9.88 6.02
CA ARG A 166 9.10 -10.10 4.81
C ARG A 166 9.32 -8.77 4.08
N GLN A 167 10.57 -8.45 3.80
CA GLN A 167 11.02 -7.25 3.12
C GLN A 167 12.02 -7.56 2.03
N ILE A 168 11.94 -6.79 0.94
CA ILE A 168 12.86 -6.88 -0.20
C ILE A 168 13.70 -5.60 -0.26
N TYR A 169 15.00 -5.75 -0.09
CA TYR A 169 15.98 -4.67 -0.17
C TYR A 169 16.70 -4.74 -1.52
N THR A 170 16.69 -3.64 -2.26
CA THR A 170 17.46 -3.53 -3.50
C THR A 170 18.62 -2.57 -3.31
N PHE A 171 19.83 -3.08 -3.50
CA PHE A 171 21.05 -2.29 -3.41
C PHE A 171 21.50 -1.91 -4.81
N TYR A 172 21.76 -0.62 -5.02
CA TYR A 172 22.32 -0.09 -6.26
C TYR A 172 23.69 0.51 -5.97
N VAL A 173 24.73 0.08 -6.69
CA VAL A 173 26.09 0.59 -6.52
C VAL A 173 26.43 1.49 -7.70
N TYR A 174 26.57 2.78 -7.41
CA TYR A 174 26.96 3.79 -8.39
C TYR A 174 28.44 4.14 -8.27
N HIS A 175 29.08 4.43 -9.40
CA HIS A 175 30.46 4.87 -9.47
C HIS A 175 30.59 6.11 -10.37
N ALA A 176 31.09 7.18 -9.79
CA ALA A 176 31.37 8.46 -10.45
C ALA A 176 32.89 8.63 -10.61
N GLN A 177 33.42 8.29 -11.77
CA GLN A 177 34.86 8.45 -12.04
C GLN A 177 35.21 9.94 -12.17
N MET A 178 36.39 10.35 -11.71
CA MET A 178 36.86 11.73 -11.86
C MET A 178 36.86 12.16 -13.33
N GLY A 179 36.23 13.30 -13.63
CA GLY A 179 36.00 13.79 -15.00
C GLY A 179 34.78 13.19 -15.71
N SER A 180 34.05 12.27 -15.07
CA SER A 180 32.76 11.80 -15.58
C SER A 180 31.72 12.91 -15.54
N ARG A 181 30.77 12.84 -16.47
CA ARG A 181 29.60 13.74 -16.52
C ARG A 181 28.32 13.09 -15.98
N TYR A 182 28.42 11.84 -15.52
CA TYR A 182 27.29 11.05 -15.04
C TYR A 182 27.75 9.94 -14.09
N ASP A 183 26.82 9.46 -13.28
CA ASP A 183 27.03 8.35 -12.36
C ASP A 183 26.70 7.03 -13.06
N ARG A 184 27.62 6.06 -13.00
CA ARG A 184 27.44 4.74 -13.61
C ARG A 184 26.88 3.79 -12.58
N LEU A 185 25.73 3.17 -12.83
CA LEU A 185 25.32 1.98 -12.09
C LEU A 185 26.24 0.82 -12.48
N ILE A 186 27.11 0.40 -11.56
CA ILE A 186 28.12 -0.64 -11.80
C ILE A 186 27.71 -2.00 -11.23
N GLY A 187 26.65 -2.06 -10.42
CA GLY A 187 26.10 -3.29 -9.89
C GLY A 187 24.78 -3.05 -9.18
N HIS A 188 23.97 -4.10 -9.10
CA HIS A 188 22.79 -4.13 -8.25
C HIS A 188 22.62 -5.53 -7.65
N THR A 189 21.97 -5.62 -6.51
CA THR A 189 21.56 -6.90 -5.92
C THR A 189 20.25 -6.73 -5.17
N ILE A 190 19.48 -7.81 -5.11
CA ILE A 190 18.21 -7.88 -4.38
C ILE A 190 18.40 -8.90 -3.27
N ILE A 191 18.09 -8.51 -2.04
CA ILE A 191 18.17 -9.34 -0.84
C ILE A 191 16.81 -9.31 -0.17
N THR A 192 16.29 -10.48 0.15
CA THR A 192 15.07 -10.63 0.95
C THR A 192 15.49 -11.07 2.34
N ASN A 193 14.86 -10.55 3.39
CA ASN A 193 15.00 -11.17 4.70
C ASN A 193 14.25 -12.51 4.71
N THR A 194 14.91 -13.54 5.22
CA THR A 194 14.30 -14.86 5.37
C THR A 194 14.43 -15.20 6.84
N PHE A 195 13.30 -15.23 7.55
CA PHE A 195 13.22 -15.76 8.92
C PHE A 195 12.68 -17.18 8.89
#